data_AF-A0A1F6VHH8-F1
#
_entry.id   AF-A0A1F6VHH8-F1
#
_cell.length_a   1.000
_cell.length_b   1.000
_cell.length_c   1.000
_cell.angle_alpha   90.00
_cell.angle_beta   90.00
_cell.angle_gamma   90.00
#
_symmetry.space_group_name_H-M   'P 1'
#
loop_
_entity.id
_entity.type
_entity.pdbx_description
1 polymer ?
#
loop_
_entity_poly.entity_id
_entity_poly.type
_entity_poly.pdbx_seq_one_letter_code
_entity_poly.pdbx_strand_id
1 'polypeptide(L)'
;MRQFNISKGIIGFKTMENHMLKFKYMIKEEAKRKARILNFWHKHGLEATKEAFGVGRSTIFLWESKLKESKGKLESLNNQSRKPKTIKKRIVPEPIELTYLVQYRQAASFAWLSFTDEIYY
;
A
#
# COMPACT_ATOMS: atom_id res chain seq x y z
N MET A 1 29.63 14.02 4.85
CA MET A 1 28.65 15.02 4.37
C MET A 1 27.94 15.63 5.56
N ARG A 2 28.02 16.95 5.74
CA ARG A 2 27.35 17.67 6.83
C ARG A 2 26.04 18.24 6.30
N GLN A 3 24.90 17.73 6.78
CA GLN A 3 23.59 18.24 6.39
C GLN A 3 23.31 19.56 7.11
N PHE A 4 23.19 20.65 6.36
CA PHE A 4 22.71 21.93 6.89
C PHE A 4 21.19 21.98 6.74
N ASN A 5 20.48 22.09 7.86
CA ASN A 5 19.04 22.32 7.84
C ASN A 5 18.79 23.84 7.78
N ILE A 6 18.50 24.35 6.59
CA ILE A 6 18.25 25.77 6.30
C ILE A 6 17.05 26.31 7.11
N SER A 7 16.09 25.44 7.45
CA SER A 7 14.88 25.80 8.21
C SER A 7 15.01 25.65 9.73
N LYS A 8 16.19 25.23 10.23
CA LYS A 8 16.41 24.96 11.65
C LYS A 8 16.32 26.27 12.46
N GLY A 9 15.25 26.42 13.23
CA GLY A 9 14.99 27.59 14.09
C GLY A 9 13.71 28.35 13.74
N ILE A 10 13.10 28.10 12.57
CA ILE A 10 11.82 28.70 12.20
C ILE A 10 10.70 27.86 12.81
N ILE A 11 10.04 28.41 13.84
CA ILE A 11 8.94 27.74 14.54
C ILE A 11 7.79 27.49 13.55
N GLY A 12 7.24 26.28 13.56
CA GLY A 12 6.10 25.92 12.70
C GLY A 12 6.44 25.59 11.24
N PHE A 13 7.65 25.87 10.76
CA PHE A 13 8.05 25.52 9.38
C PHE A 13 7.95 24.02 9.11
N LYS A 14 8.41 23.19 10.05
CA LYS A 14 8.29 21.73 9.98
C LYS A 14 6.83 21.26 9.96
N THR A 15 5.94 21.97 10.65
CA THR A 15 4.49 21.66 10.64
C THR A 15 3.89 21.98 9.28
N MET A 16 4.24 23.14 8.72
CA MET A 16 3.80 23.57 7.38
C MET A 16 4.34 22.64 6.29
N GLU A 17 5.61 22.27 6.36
CA GLU A 17 6.23 21.30 5.45
C GLU A 17 5.51 19.95 5.49
N ASN A 18 5.22 19.44 6.69
CA ASN A 18 4.44 18.21 6.85
C ASN A 18 3.03 18.34 6.27
N HIS A 19 2.35 19.48 6.44
CA HIS A 19 1.05 19.73 5.81
C HIS A 19 1.15 19.75 4.29
N MET A 20 2.15 20.44 3.74
CA MET A 20 2.43 20.50 2.31
C MET A 20 2.69 19.11 1.70
N LEU A 21 3.54 18.32 2.33
CA LEU A 21 3.85 16.96 1.88
C LEU A 21 2.60 16.06 1.89
N LYS A 22 1.78 16.18 2.93
CA LYS A 22 0.49 15.48 3.05
C LYS A 22 -0.48 15.85 1.92
N PHE A 23 -0.70 17.14 1.71
CA PHE A 23 -1.59 17.61 0.65
C PHE A 23 -1.10 17.24 -0.74
N LYS A 24 0.22 17.31 -0.98
CA LYS A 24 0.82 17.07 -2.30
C LYS A 24 0.90 15.59 -2.67
N TYR A 25 1.28 14.72 -1.73
CA TYR A 25 1.64 13.32 -2.06
C TYR A 25 0.77 12.26 -1.37
N MET A 26 0.13 12.57 -0.24
CA MET A 26 -0.60 11.56 0.54
C MET A 26 -2.08 11.51 0.17
N ILE A 27 -2.70 12.60 -0.27
CA ILE A 27 -4.12 12.60 -0.67
C ILE A 27 -4.26 12.08 -2.10
N LYS A 28 -4.72 10.83 -2.25
CA LYS A 28 -4.94 10.21 -3.56
C LYS A 28 -6.27 10.64 -4.17
N GLU A 29 -6.38 10.53 -5.49
CA GLU A 29 -7.60 10.91 -6.21
C GLU A 29 -8.84 10.10 -5.77
N GLU A 30 -8.63 8.84 -5.39
CA GLU A 30 -9.67 8.00 -4.79
C GLU A 30 -10.25 8.58 -3.50
N ALA A 31 -9.40 9.15 -2.64
CA ALA A 31 -9.85 9.78 -1.39
C ALA A 31 -10.66 11.04 -1.68
N LYS A 32 -10.24 11.85 -2.66
CA LYS A 32 -11.02 13.01 -3.11
C LYS A 32 -12.38 12.59 -3.67
N ARG A 33 -12.44 11.50 -4.44
CA ARG A 33 -13.71 10.95 -4.95
C ARG A 33 -14.64 10.55 -3.80
N LYS A 34 -14.13 9.80 -2.82
CA LYS A 34 -14.92 9.40 -1.63
C LYS A 34 -15.41 10.61 -0.83
N ALA A 35 -14.57 11.62 -0.66
CA ALA A 35 -14.94 12.86 0.03
C ALA A 35 -16.07 13.60 -0.71
N ARG A 36 -16.02 13.67 -2.04
CA ARG A 36 -17.11 14.23 -2.87
C ARG A 36 -18.42 13.47 -2.68
N ILE A 37 -18.37 12.13 -2.68
CA ILE A 37 -19.55 11.28 -2.47
C ILE A 37 -20.12 11.48 -1.05
N LEU A 38 -19.27 11.55 -0.03
CA LEU A 38 -19.72 11.85 1.34
C LEU A 38 -20.40 13.23 1.42
N ASN A 39 -19.80 14.26 0.81
CA ASN A 39 -20.42 15.59 0.78
C ASN A 39 -21.77 15.59 0.04
N PHE A 40 -21.88 14.83 -1.06
CA PHE A 40 -23.15 14.66 -1.77
C PHE A 40 -24.19 13.95 -0.89
N TRP A 41 -23.77 12.89 -0.19
CA TRP A 41 -24.63 12.15 0.74
C TRP A 41 -25.13 13.02 1.89
N HIS A 42 -24.27 13.86 2.48
CA HIS A 42 -24.66 14.80 3.53
C HIS A 42 -25.71 15.82 3.06
N LYS A 43 -25.73 16.15 1.76
CA LYS A 43 -26.68 17.10 1.17
C LYS A 43 -27.98 16.47 0.69
N HIS A 44 -27.91 15.28 0.08
CA HIS A 44 -29.03 14.69 -0.66
C HIS A 44 -29.54 13.37 -0.08
N GLY A 45 -28.86 12.81 0.93
CA GLY A 45 -29.25 11.56 1.56
C GLY A 45 -28.87 10.31 0.78
N LEU A 46 -29.29 9.16 1.30
CA LEU A 46 -28.80 7.84 0.89
C LEU A 46 -29.30 7.41 -0.50
N GLU A 47 -30.58 7.64 -0.78
CA GLU A 47 -31.24 7.17 -2.01
C GLU A 47 -30.65 7.83 -3.25
N ALA A 48 -30.58 9.17 -3.25
CA ALA A 48 -29.93 9.95 -4.30
C ALA A 48 -28.45 9.57 -4.50
N THR A 49 -27.72 9.29 -3.41
CA THR A 49 -26.30 8.89 -3.51
C THR A 49 -26.15 7.50 -4.14
N LYS A 50 -27.06 6.58 -3.81
CA LYS A 50 -27.07 5.23 -4.37
C LYS A 50 -27.40 5.28 -5.86
N GLU A 51 -28.35 6.12 -6.26
CA GLU A 51 -28.69 6.33 -7.67
C GLU A 51 -27.54 6.98 -8.46
N ALA A 52 -26.94 8.05 -7.94
CA ALA A 52 -25.90 8.80 -8.66
C ALA A 52 -24.55 8.07 -8.74
N PHE A 53 -24.15 7.33 -7.69
CA PHE A 53 -22.81 6.76 -7.59
C PHE A 53 -22.77 5.23 -7.45
N GLY A 54 -23.91 4.56 -7.28
CA GLY A 54 -23.99 3.12 -7.10
C GLY A 54 -23.33 2.59 -5.83
N VAL A 55 -23.06 3.46 -4.84
CA VAL A 55 -22.35 3.08 -3.61
C VAL A 55 -23.34 2.55 -2.57
N GLY A 56 -23.02 1.40 -1.98
CA GLY A 56 -23.82 0.81 -0.92
C GLY A 56 -23.80 1.61 0.40
N ARG A 57 -24.88 1.50 1.17
CA ARG A 57 -25.01 2.15 2.49
C ARG A 57 -23.83 1.85 3.40
N SER A 58 -23.50 0.57 3.58
CA SER A 58 -22.40 0.14 4.46
C SER A 58 -21.07 0.79 4.11
N THR A 59 -20.80 0.99 2.83
CA THR A 59 -19.58 1.64 2.34
C THR A 59 -19.53 3.13 2.72
N ILE A 60 -20.64 3.85 2.58
CA ILE A 60 -20.74 5.28 2.97
C ILE A 60 -20.53 5.43 4.47
N PHE A 61 -21.24 4.64 5.28
CA PHE A 61 -21.11 4.68 6.74
C PHE A 61 -19.70 4.30 7.21
N LEU A 62 -19.05 3.33 6.56
CA LEU A 62 -17.66 2.96 6.85
C LEU A 62 -16.70 4.13 6.58
N TRP A 63 -16.88 4.85 5.46
CA TRP A 63 -16.05 6.01 5.13
C TRP A 63 -16.27 7.16 6.11
N GLU A 64 -17.52 7.42 6.50
CA GLU A 64 -17.86 8.43 7.50
C GLU A 64 -17.23 8.10 8.87
N SER A 65 -17.28 6.83 9.32
CA SER A 65 -16.62 6.41 10.58
C SER A 65 -15.12 6.64 10.53
N LYS A 66 -14.45 6.23 9.44
CA LYS A 66 -13.01 6.46 9.25
C LYS A 66 -12.65 7.95 9.27
N LEU A 67 -13.50 8.79 8.69
CA LEU A 67 -13.28 10.22 8.67
C LEU A 67 -13.39 10.82 10.08
N LYS A 68 -14.39 10.39 10.87
CA LYS A 68 -14.54 10.78 12.29
C LYS A 68 -13.37 10.33 13.15
N GLU A 69 -12.97 9.05 13.06
CA GLU A 69 -11.82 8.50 13.78
C GLU A 69 -10.51 9.25 13.47
N SER A 70 -10.35 9.67 12.21
CA SER A 70 -9.16 10.41 11.76
C SER A 70 -9.18 11.92 12.07
N LYS A 71 -10.23 12.43 12.74
CA LYS A 71 -10.46 13.86 13.00
C LYS A 71 -10.56 14.69 11.70
N GLY A 72 -11.24 14.17 10.68
CA GLY A 72 -11.49 14.88 9.42
C GLY A 72 -10.35 14.84 8.41
N LYS A 73 -9.31 14.00 8.63
CA LYS A 73 -8.19 13.90 7.70
C LYS A 73 -8.57 13.09 6.46
N LEU A 74 -8.53 13.70 5.29
CA LEU A 74 -8.86 13.06 4.00
C LEU A 74 -7.98 11.85 3.66
N GLU A 75 -6.75 11.79 4.20
CA GLU A 75 -5.84 10.65 4.02
C GLU A 75 -6.43 9.33 4.53
N SER A 76 -7.34 9.38 5.52
CA SER A 76 -8.02 8.20 6.04
C SER A 76 -8.91 7.50 5.02
N LEU A 77 -9.35 8.23 3.98
CA LEU A 77 -10.17 7.71 2.90
C LEU A 77 -9.35 7.05 1.79
N ASN A 78 -8.02 7.13 1.85
CA ASN A 78 -7.16 6.41 0.90
C ASN A 78 -7.42 4.89 0.96
N ASN A 79 -7.33 4.22 -0.20
CA ASN A 79 -7.37 2.77 -0.22
C ASN A 79 -6.16 2.20 0.52
N GLN A 80 -6.46 1.32 1.48
CA GLN A 80 -5.44 0.51 2.13
C GLN A 80 -5.09 -0.68 1.24
N SER A 81 -3.97 -1.32 1.57
CA SER A 81 -3.58 -2.56 0.91
C SER A 81 -4.69 -3.60 1.00
N ARG A 82 -5.02 -4.23 -0.13
CA ARG A 82 -5.96 -5.36 -0.19
C ARG A 82 -5.28 -6.69 0.14
N LYS A 83 -3.97 -6.65 0.39
CA LYS A 83 -3.18 -7.82 0.73
C LYS A 83 -3.64 -8.37 2.09
N PRO A 84 -3.82 -9.69 2.24
CA PRO A 84 -4.16 -10.27 3.52
C PRO A 84 -3.07 -9.95 4.55
N LYS A 85 -3.47 -9.70 5.80
CA LYS A 85 -2.55 -9.41 6.91
C LYS A 85 -1.60 -10.59 7.17
N THR A 86 -2.15 -11.80 7.10
CA THR A 86 -1.39 -13.04 7.28
C THR A 86 -1.33 -13.76 5.94
N ILE A 87 -0.14 -13.79 5.33
CA ILE A 87 0.12 -14.63 4.17
C ILE A 87 0.66 -15.95 4.69
N LYS A 88 0.13 -17.08 4.18
CA LYS A 88 0.70 -18.39 4.45
C LYS A 88 2.13 -18.41 3.91
N LYS A 89 3.10 -18.69 4.78
CA LYS A 89 4.45 -19.06 4.36
C LYS A 89 4.42 -20.54 4.01
N ARG A 90 5.15 -20.93 2.96
CA ARG A 90 5.39 -22.34 2.68
C ARG A 90 6.13 -22.92 3.91
N ILE A 91 5.51 -23.88 4.57
CA ILE A 91 6.17 -24.72 5.58
C ILE A 91 6.65 -25.94 4.80
N VAL A 92 7.93 -26.22 4.83
CA VAL A 92 8.45 -27.42 4.22
C VAL A 92 9.36 -28.10 5.23
N PRO A 93 9.21 -29.43 5.42
CA PRO A 93 9.83 -30.15 6.53
C PRO A 93 11.36 -30.19 6.38
N GLU A 94 12.05 -29.86 7.47
CA GLU A 94 13.51 -29.64 7.54
C GLU A 94 14.40 -30.73 6.90
N PRO A 95 14.12 -32.04 6.99
CA PRO A 95 15.05 -33.03 6.46
C PRO A 95 15.15 -33.06 4.94
N ILE A 96 14.09 -32.64 4.24
CA ILE A 96 13.94 -32.80 2.78
C ILE A 96 14.49 -31.59 2.02
N GLU A 97 14.56 -30.42 2.64
CA GLU A 97 14.90 -29.17 1.96
C GLU A 97 16.38 -29.03 1.64
N LEU A 98 17.25 -29.29 2.61
CA LEU A 98 18.66 -28.95 2.43
C LEU A 98 19.36 -29.96 1.53
N THR A 99 19.08 -31.25 1.68
CA THR A 99 19.73 -32.30 0.90
C THR A 99 19.27 -32.28 -0.55
N TYR A 100 17.96 -32.33 -0.80
CA TYR A 100 17.44 -32.40 -2.16
C TYR A 100 17.67 -31.10 -2.92
N LEU A 101 17.47 -29.92 -2.32
CA LEU A 101 17.63 -28.66 -3.04
C LEU A 101 19.11 -28.29 -3.26
N VAL A 102 20.03 -28.67 -2.37
CA VAL A 102 21.47 -28.50 -2.60
C VAL A 102 21.94 -29.46 -3.70
N GLN A 103 21.51 -30.72 -3.65
CA GLN A 103 21.81 -31.70 -4.71
C GLN A 103 21.25 -31.26 -6.06
N TYR A 104 20.01 -30.78 -6.13
CA TYR A 104 19.41 -30.30 -7.38
C TYR A 104 20.16 -29.08 -7.95
N ARG A 105 20.60 -28.15 -7.10
CA ARG A 105 21.38 -26.97 -7.52
C ARG A 105 22.79 -27.35 -7.98
N GLN A 106 23.46 -28.25 -7.26
CA GLN A 106 24.78 -28.75 -7.65
C GLN A 106 24.71 -29.55 -8.95
N ALA A 107 23.72 -30.44 -9.10
CA ALA A 107 23.49 -31.20 -10.32
C ALA A 107 23.16 -30.30 -11.51
N ALA A 108 22.34 -29.27 -11.32
CA ALA A 108 22.06 -28.29 -12.37
C ALA A 108 23.32 -27.53 -12.78
N SER A 109 24.10 -27.01 -11.81
CA SER A 109 25.36 -26.31 -12.10
C SER A 109 26.37 -27.21 -12.81
N PHE A 110 26.46 -28.48 -12.43
CA PHE A 110 27.35 -29.45 -13.05
C PHE A 110 26.89 -29.82 -14.47
N ALA A 111 25.59 -30.01 -14.68
CA ALA A 111 25.02 -30.29 -16.00
C ALA A 111 25.21 -29.12 -16.98
N TRP A 112 25.12 -27.87 -16.51
CA TRP A 112 25.43 -26.68 -17.33
C TRP A 112 26.91 -26.62 -17.71
N LEU A 113 27.82 -26.95 -16.78
CA LEU A 113 29.27 -26.96 -17.03
C LEU A 113 29.66 -28.09 -18.00
N SER A 114 29.13 -29.30 -17.81
CA SER A 114 29.39 -30.43 -18.71
C SER A 114 28.84 -30.19 -20.12
N PHE A 115 27.69 -29.52 -20.24
CA PHE A 115 27.11 -29.14 -21.53
C PHE A 115 27.94 -28.08 -22.26
N THR A 116 28.57 -27.16 -21.53
CA THR A 116 29.46 -26.17 -22.17
C THR A 116 30.77 -26.80 -22.63
N ASP A 117 31.33 -27.75 -21.89
CA ASP A 117 32.60 -28.40 -22.26
C ASP A 117 32.48 -29.30 -23.51
N GLU A 118 31.30 -29.87 -23.79
CA GLU A 118 31.02 -30.63 -25.02
C GLU A 118 30.84 -29.75 -26.28
N ILE A 119 30.58 -28.45 -26.13
CA ILE A 119 30.36 -27.53 -27.26
C ILE A 119 31.66 -26.82 -27.69
N TYR A 120 32.70 -26.85 -26.83
CA TYR A 120 34.01 -26.22 -27.09
C TYR A 120 35.12 -27.22 -27.44
N TYR A 121 34.77 -28.45 -27.84
CA TYR A 121 35.67 -29.47 -28.43
C TYR A 121 35.17 -29.91 -29.80
#